data_AF-A0AAU2RBP7-F1
#
_entry.id   AF-A0AAU2RBP7-F1
#
_cell.length_a   1.000
_cell.length_b   1.000
_cell.length_c   1.000
_cell.angle_alpha   90.00
_cell.angle_beta   90.00
_cell.angle_gamma   90.00
#
_symmetry.space_group_name_H-M   'P 1'
#
loop_
_entity.id
_entity.type
_entity.pdbx_description
1 polymer ?
#
loop_
_entity_poly.entity_id
_entity_poly.type
_entity_poly.pdbx_seq_one_letter_code
_entity_poly.pdbx_strand_id
1 'polypeptide(L)' 'MILGTDEAPAGWGAPVAYDPAMRHGLRDYLPDTVIGWHFDGTLPNGDFAISHTDLLSGDPERVARVRPQP' A
#
# COMPACT_ATOMS: atom_id res chain seq x y z
N MET A 1 -2.28 6.79 -1.98
CA MET A 1 -1.08 5.92 -1.92
C MET A 1 -1.53 4.51 -1.58
N ILE A 2 -0.94 3.48 -2.20
CA ILE A 2 -1.31 2.07 -2.00
C ILE A 2 -0.04 1.29 -1.61
N LEU A 3 -0.16 0.40 -0.63
CA LEU A 3 0.92 -0.44 -0.12
C LEU A 3 0.48 -1.91 -0.13
N GLY A 4 1.37 -2.80 -0.52
CA GLY A 4 1.16 -4.25 -0.54
C GLY A 4 2.43 -4.99 -0.13
N THR A 5 2.26 -6.16 0.48
CA THR A 5 3.36 -7.05 0.90
C THR A 5 2.87 -8.49 0.89
N ASP A 6 3.77 -9.42 0.54
CA ASP A 6 3.50 -10.86 0.57
C ASP A 6 3.55 -11.45 1.99
N GLU A 7 4.06 -10.68 2.97
CA GLU A 7 4.19 -11.08 4.37
C GLU A 7 3.00 -10.64 5.24
N ALA A 8 1.93 -10.13 4.61
CA ALA A 8 0.76 -9.61 5.31
C ALA A 8 0.06 -10.69 6.16
N PRO A 9 -0.30 -10.40 7.43
CA PRO A 9 -1.06 -11.33 8.26
C PRO A 9 -2.50 -11.48 7.76
N ALA A 10 -3.18 -12.54 8.20
CA ALA A 10 -4.59 -12.74 7.88
C ALA A 10 -5.45 -11.55 8.36
N GLY A 11 -6.37 -11.08 7.50
CA GLY A 11 -7.23 -9.93 7.80
C GLY A 11 -6.58 -8.56 7.63
N TRP A 12 -5.37 -8.51 7.07
CA TRP A 12 -4.67 -7.27 6.76
C TRP A 12 -5.21 -6.60 5.48
N GLY A 13 -5.43 -5.29 5.54
CA GLY A 13 -5.83 -4.48 4.40
C GLY A 13 -7.28 -4.64 3.95
N ALA A 14 -7.57 -4.06 2.79
CA ALA A 14 -8.87 -4.07 2.13
C ALA A 14 -8.77 -4.78 0.77
N PRO A 15 -9.83 -5.50 0.34
CA PRO A 15 -9.80 -6.26 -0.90
C PRO A 15 -9.70 -5.34 -2.12
N VAL A 16 -8.92 -5.78 -3.12
CA VAL A 16 -8.80 -5.09 -4.41
C VAL A 16 -9.79 -5.68 -5.41
N ALA A 17 -10.65 -4.82 -5.94
CA ALA A 17 -11.53 -5.19 -7.06
C ALA A 17 -10.77 -5.02 -8.39
N TYR A 18 -10.33 -6.14 -8.96
CA TYR A 18 -9.73 -6.17 -10.29
C TYR A 18 -10.80 -6.33 -11.38
N ASP A 19 -10.53 -5.78 -12.56
CA ASP A 19 -11.41 -5.93 -13.73
C ASP A 19 -11.60 -7.42 -14.09
N PRO A 20 -12.85 -7.91 -14.21
CA PRO A 20 -13.12 -9.30 -14.61
C PRO A 20 -12.52 -9.70 -15.97
N ALA A 21 -12.28 -8.73 -16.88
CA ALA A 21 -11.65 -8.97 -18.18
C ALA A 21 -10.12 -9.09 -18.09
N MET A 22 -9.53 -8.95 -16.91
CA MET A 22 -8.10 -9.12 -16.70
C MET A 22 -7.65 -10.55 -17.06
N ARG A 23 -6.50 -10.65 -17.73
CA ARG A 23 -5.90 -11.96 -18.04
C ARG A 23 -5.62 -12.71 -16.74
N HIS A 24 -6.12 -13.96 -16.64
CA HIS A 24 -5.98 -14.77 -15.43
C HIS A 24 -4.52 -14.91 -14.98
N GLY A 25 -3.58 -15.15 -15.90
CA GLY A 25 -2.17 -15.29 -15.54
C GLY A 25 -1.51 -14.02 -14.97
N LEU A 26 -2.10 -12.83 -15.15
CA LEU A 26 -1.62 -11.61 -14.48
C LEU A 26 -2.18 -11.52 -13.05
N ARG A 27 -3.41 -11.99 -12.83
CA ARG A 27 -4.12 -11.89 -11.56
C ARG A 27 -3.39 -12.62 -10.42
N ASP A 28 -2.71 -13.72 -10.73
CA ASP A 28 -1.94 -14.53 -9.77
C ASP A 28 -0.74 -13.78 -9.17
N TYR A 29 -0.28 -12.70 -9.82
CA TYR A 29 0.84 -11.88 -9.34
C TYR A 29 0.38 -10.57 -8.68
N LEU A 30 -0.93 -10.35 -8.56
CA LEU A 30 -1.47 -9.13 -7.98
C LEU A 30 -2.00 -9.42 -6.57
N PRO A 31 -1.79 -8.50 -5.62
CA PRO A 31 -2.21 -8.70 -4.24
C PRO A 31 -3.73 -8.73 -4.12
N ASP A 32 -4.27 -9.64 -3.32
CA ASP A 32 -5.72 -9.70 -3.07
C ASP A 32 -6.21 -8.53 -2.21
N THR A 33 -5.33 -8.02 -1.35
CA THR A 33 -5.61 -6.97 -0.37
C THR A 33 -4.49 -5.95 -0.32
N VAL A 34 -4.85 -4.69 -0.07
CA VAL A 34 -3.91 -3.57 0.10
C VAL A 34 -4.34 -2.67 1.24
N ILE A 35 -3.40 -1.96 1.84
CA ILE A 35 -3.71 -0.78 2.65
C ILE A 35 -3.42 0.48 1.84
N GLY A 36 -4.11 1.56 2.15
CA GLY A 36 -3.87 2.83 1.47
C GLY A 36 -4.66 3.98 2.03
N TRP A 37 -4.37 5.15 1.50
CA TRP A 37 -5.13 6.37 1.76
C TRP A 37 -5.53 7.03 0.48
N HIS A 38 -6.72 7.58 0.57
CA HIS A 38 -7.19 8.63 -0.28
C HIS A 38 -6.73 9.97 0.26
N PHE A 39 -6.27 10.85 -0.62
CA PHE A 39 -5.93 12.23 -0.29
C PHE A 39 -6.78 13.14 -1.16
N ASP A 40 -7.69 13.90 -0.55
CA ASP A 40 -8.63 14.80 -1.25
C ASP A 40 -7.98 16.13 -1.72
N GLY A 41 -6.66 16.14 -1.92
CA GLY A 41 -5.91 17.35 -2.26
C GLY A 41 -4.52 17.08 -2.81
N THR A 42 -3.80 18.15 -3.12
CA THR A 42 -2.42 18.07 -3.61
C THR A 42 -1.47 17.65 -2.50
N LEU A 43 -0.86 16.48 -2.67
CA LEU A 43 0.27 16.07 -1.85
C LEU A 43 1.55 16.78 -2.31
N PRO A 44 2.39 17.26 -1.38
CA PRO A 44 3.70 17.77 -1.76
C PRO A 44 4.55 16.62 -2.31
N ASN A 45 5.13 16.82 -3.50
CA ASN A 45 6.07 15.87 -4.08
C ASN A 45 7.22 15.57 -3.11
N GLY A 46 7.65 14.31 -3.08
CA GLY A 46 8.78 13.86 -2.30
C GLY A 46 8.72 12.37 -2.03
N ASP A 47 9.72 11.90 -1.28
CA ASP A 47 9.82 10.51 -0.88
C ASP A 47 9.04 10.29 0.42
N PHE A 48 8.37 9.15 0.49
CA PHE A 48 7.60 8.71 1.65
C PHE A 48 8.05 7.31 2.03
N ALA A 49 8.16 7.06 3.33
CA ALA A 49 8.61 5.77 3.86
C ALA A 49 7.72 5.32 5.01
N ILE A 50 7.61 4.02 5.17
CA ILE A 50 7.02 3.33 6.32
C ILE A 50 7.96 2.18 6.69
N SER A 51 8.08 1.87 7.98
CA SER A 51 8.85 0.70 8.38
C SER A 51 8.09 -0.58 8.00
N HIS A 52 8.80 -1.68 7.78
CA HIS A 52 8.14 -2.97 7.49
C HIS A 52 7.21 -3.41 8.63
N THR A 53 7.64 -3.20 9.88
CA THR A 53 6.82 -3.52 11.06
C THR A 53 5.55 -2.69 11.13
N ASP A 54 5.63 -1.40 10.82
CA ASP A 54 4.46 -0.51 10.78
C ASP A 54 3.54 -0.85 9.58
N LEU A 55 4.10 -1.30 8.45
CA LEU A 55 3.30 -1.81 7.35
C LEU A 55 2.47 -3.03 7.80
N LEU A 56 3.11 -3.99 8.46
CA LEU A 56 2.46 -5.22 8.91
C LEU A 56 1.46 -5.01 10.06
N SER A 57 1.59 -3.93 10.84
CA SER A 57 0.58 -3.56 11.84
C SER A 57 -0.72 -3.09 11.19
N GLY A 58 -0.70 -2.78 9.89
CA GLY A 58 -1.85 -2.26 9.17
C GLY A 58 -2.24 -0.86 9.65
N ASP A 59 -1.33 -0.17 10.36
CA ASP A 59 -1.48 1.24 10.74
C ASP A 59 -0.78 2.09 9.68
N PRO A 60 -1.56 2.60 8.72
CA PRO A 60 -0.96 3.35 7.65
C PRO A 60 -0.41 4.68 8.23
N GLU A 61 -0.96 5.28 9.29
CA GLU A 61 -0.57 6.64 9.80
C GLU A 61 0.93 6.83 10.10
N ARG A 62 1.69 5.73 10.15
CA ARG A 62 3.15 5.68 10.26
C ARG A 62 3.93 6.07 9.01
N VAL A 63 3.28 6.30 7.86
CA VAL A 63 3.99 6.83 6.69
C VAL A 63 4.48 8.25 6.97
N ALA A 64 5.79 8.43 6.83
CA ALA A 64 6.45 9.71 7.00
C ALA A 64 7.09 10.17 5.69
N ARG A 65 7.05 11.48 5.44
CA ARG A 65 7.82 12.10 4.37
C ARG A 65 9.30 12.10 4.74
N VAL A 66 10.14 11.54 3.88
CA VAL A 66 11.59 11.56 4.05
C VAL A 66 12.11 12.95 3.68
N ARG A 67 12.92 13.53 4.56
CA ARG A 67 13.67 14.75 4.28
C ARG A 67 15.09 14.36 3.92
N PRO A 68 15.72 14.97 2.89
CA PRO A 68 17.14 14.80 2.66
C PRO A 68 17.91 15.16 3.93
N GLN A 69 18.81 14.29 4.37
CA GLN A 69 19.78 14.68 5.37
C GLN A 69 20.84 15.57 4.70
N PRO A 70 21.24 16.68 5.35
CA PRO A 70 22.28 17.57 4.82
C PRO A 70 23.66 16.90 4.76
#